data_AF-A0A455VIS0-F1
#
_entry.id   AF-A0A455VIS0-F1
#
_cell.length_a   1.000
_cell.length_b   1.000
_cell.length_c   1.000
_cell.angle_alpha   90.00
_cell.angle_beta   90.00
_cell.angle_gamma   90.00
#
_symmetry.space_group_name_H-M   'P 1'
#
loop_
_entity.id
_entity.type
_entity.pdbx_description
1 polymer ?
#
loop_
_entity_poly.entity_id
_entity_poly.type
_entity_poly.pdbx_seq_one_letter_code
_entity_poly.pdbx_strand_id
1 'polypeptide(L)'
;MNTPLSTFIRDIEFLTLENYPGRVARCHFSLADYRDDCFHEIGIIIPEHLVHAVPKRRAEYLAGRCLAQRLLAPLGFTDFILLPGEDRAPQWPPGIAGALSHNAHIALCAVHGEPGQGGVGLDVETLMSSVSVQELWSNIVGVEECDRLRCQPQAFNLLLTLTFSAKESLFKALYPQVRRYFDFLDACIMAIDEQNGHLN
;
A
#
# COMPACT_ATOMS: atom_id res chain seq x y z
N MET A 1 -30.56 3.34 3.03
CA MET A 1 -30.21 2.18 3.89
C MET A 1 -28.71 1.99 3.77
N ASN A 2 -27.99 1.80 4.87
CA ASN A 2 -26.56 1.48 4.80
C ASN A 2 -26.42 0.08 4.20
N THR A 3 -25.57 -0.06 3.19
CA THR A 3 -25.17 -1.36 2.65
C THR A 3 -24.03 -1.94 3.48
N PRO A 4 -23.85 -3.27 3.52
CA PRO A 4 -22.68 -3.91 4.14
C PRO A 4 -21.35 -3.24 3.74
N LEU A 5 -21.17 -2.89 2.46
CA LEU A 5 -19.97 -2.19 2.01
C LEU A 5 -19.83 -0.80 2.63
N SER A 6 -20.92 -0.03 2.76
CA SER A 6 -20.88 1.32 3.35
C SER A 6 -20.62 1.32 4.87
N THR A 7 -20.88 0.20 5.56
CA THR A 7 -20.52 0.05 6.97
C THR A 7 -19.08 -0.43 7.15
N PHE A 8 -18.60 -1.23 6.20
CA PHE A 8 -17.25 -1.76 6.13
C PHE A 8 -16.20 -0.71 5.71
N ILE A 9 -16.41 -0.05 4.57
CA ILE A 9 -15.55 1.02 4.03
C ILE A 9 -16.06 2.37 4.50
N ARG A 10 -15.18 3.14 5.15
CA ARG A 10 -15.48 4.42 5.77
C ARG A 10 -14.50 5.47 5.28
N ASP A 11 -14.96 6.73 5.30
CA ASP A 11 -14.11 7.90 5.16
C ASP A 11 -13.16 7.81 3.96
N ILE A 12 -13.71 7.52 2.76
CA ILE A 12 -12.91 7.57 1.54
C ILE A 12 -12.51 9.02 1.30
N GLU A 13 -11.20 9.27 1.31
CA GLU A 13 -10.61 10.58 1.13
C GLU A 13 -9.65 10.54 -0.05
N PHE A 14 -9.78 11.51 -0.95
CA PHE A 14 -8.85 11.72 -2.06
C PHE A 14 -7.75 12.66 -1.59
N LEU A 15 -6.50 12.19 -1.67
CA LEU A 15 -5.33 12.92 -1.20
C LEU A 15 -4.68 13.65 -2.37
N THR A 16 -4.29 14.90 -2.12
CA THR A 16 -3.45 15.68 -3.03
C THR A 16 -2.02 15.60 -2.52
N LEU A 17 -1.14 14.94 -3.27
CA LEU A 17 0.28 14.90 -2.98
C LEU A 17 1.01 15.83 -3.94
N GLU A 18 1.88 16.68 -3.40
CA GLU A 18 2.72 17.55 -4.21
C GLU A 18 3.62 16.71 -5.13
N ASN A 19 3.75 17.12 -6.39
CA ASN A 19 4.57 16.45 -7.40
C ASN A 19 4.15 15.01 -7.78
N TYR A 20 3.02 14.49 -7.30
CA TYR A 20 2.46 13.23 -7.80
C TYR A 20 1.53 13.49 -9.00
N PRO A 21 1.79 12.92 -10.20
CA PRO A 21 1.02 13.23 -11.41
C PRO A 21 -0.37 12.55 -11.46
N GLY A 22 -0.71 11.80 -10.41
CA GLY A 22 -1.86 10.92 -10.38
C GLY A 22 -2.92 11.27 -9.37
N ARG A 23 -3.73 10.27 -9.06
CA ARG A 23 -4.76 10.31 -8.02
C ARG A 23 -4.37 9.37 -6.90
N VAL A 24 -4.57 9.81 -5.67
CA VAL A 24 -4.36 9.00 -4.46
C VAL A 24 -5.65 9.01 -3.66
N ALA A 25 -6.01 7.87 -3.10
CA ALA A 25 -7.10 7.78 -2.15
C ALA A 25 -6.72 6.91 -0.97
N ARG A 26 -7.29 7.25 0.18
CA ARG A 26 -7.30 6.42 1.38
C ARG A 26 -8.72 6.10 1.77
N CYS A 27 -8.90 4.98 2.47
CA CYS A 27 -10.10 4.75 3.25
C CYS A 27 -9.76 4.12 4.59
N HIS A 28 -10.64 4.31 5.55
CA HIS A 28 -10.67 3.49 6.74
C HIS A 28 -11.58 2.28 6.49
N PHE A 29 -11.27 1.15 7.09
CA PHE A 29 -12.17 0.00 7.07
C PHE A 29 -12.21 -0.69 8.43
N SER A 30 -13.34 -1.32 8.72
CA SER A 30 -13.58 -2.01 10.00
C SER A 30 -13.68 -3.51 9.80
N LEU A 31 -12.74 -4.26 10.38
CA LEU A 31 -12.81 -5.72 10.36
C LEU A 31 -14.05 -6.27 11.08
N ALA A 32 -14.56 -5.55 12.09
CA ALA A 32 -15.76 -5.96 12.81
C ALA A 32 -17.04 -5.86 11.95
N ASP A 33 -17.03 -4.99 10.95
CA ASP A 33 -18.17 -4.76 10.05
C ASP A 33 -18.00 -5.44 8.69
N TYR A 34 -16.89 -6.18 8.50
CA TYR A 34 -16.61 -6.91 7.28
C TYR A 34 -17.54 -8.13 7.13
N ARG A 35 -18.07 -8.30 5.92
CA ARG A 35 -18.88 -9.45 5.50
C ARG A 35 -18.45 -9.88 4.10
N ASP A 36 -18.49 -11.18 3.82
CA ASP A 36 -18.21 -11.70 2.47
C ASP A 36 -19.16 -11.07 1.42
N ASP A 37 -20.39 -10.72 1.82
CA ASP A 37 -21.38 -10.02 0.97
C ASP A 37 -20.84 -8.72 0.34
N CYS A 38 -19.88 -8.05 1.00
CA CYS A 38 -19.27 -6.81 0.51
C CYS A 38 -18.52 -7.02 -0.82
N PHE A 39 -18.07 -8.24 -1.13
CA PHE A 39 -17.47 -8.57 -2.43
C PHE A 39 -18.47 -8.42 -3.57
N HIS A 40 -19.71 -8.90 -3.36
CA HIS A 40 -20.77 -8.86 -4.36
C HIS A 40 -21.22 -7.43 -4.69
N GLU A 41 -21.22 -6.53 -3.69
CA GLU A 41 -21.60 -5.13 -3.88
C GLU A 41 -20.70 -4.35 -4.85
N ILE A 42 -19.44 -4.78 -5.00
CA ILE A 42 -18.49 -4.19 -5.95
C ILE A 42 -18.19 -5.10 -7.14
N GLY A 43 -19.01 -6.14 -7.34
CA GLY A 43 -18.92 -7.04 -8.49
C GLY A 43 -17.72 -7.99 -8.46
N ILE A 44 -17.07 -8.19 -7.32
CA ILE A 44 -15.92 -9.09 -7.20
C ILE A 44 -16.39 -10.46 -6.68
N ILE A 45 -15.92 -11.53 -7.32
CA ILE A 45 -16.03 -12.88 -6.77
C ILE A 45 -14.80 -13.11 -5.90
N ILE A 46 -14.97 -13.67 -4.69
CA ILE A 46 -13.84 -13.98 -3.80
C ILE A 46 -12.85 -14.88 -4.56
N PRO A 47 -11.61 -14.41 -4.80
CA PRO A 47 -10.62 -15.19 -5.53
C PRO A 47 -10.28 -16.50 -4.81
N GLU A 48 -9.93 -17.54 -5.56
CA GLU A 48 -9.60 -18.86 -5.02
C GLU A 48 -8.55 -18.82 -3.89
N HIS A 49 -7.49 -18.02 -4.08
CA HIS A 49 -6.43 -17.85 -3.08
C HIS A 49 -6.89 -17.18 -1.76
N LEU A 50 -8.10 -16.61 -1.73
CA LEU A 50 -8.70 -16.01 -0.54
C LEU A 50 -9.83 -16.85 0.07
N VAL A 51 -10.27 -17.92 -0.59
CA VAL A 51 -11.35 -18.80 -0.10
C VAL A 51 -11.00 -19.39 1.27
N HIS A 52 -9.73 -19.63 1.56
CA HIS A 52 -9.28 -20.13 2.87
C HIS A 52 -8.53 -19.09 3.70
N ALA A 53 -8.46 -17.84 3.22
CA ALA A 53 -7.80 -16.78 3.94
C ALA A 53 -8.63 -16.34 5.15
N VAL A 54 -7.95 -15.94 6.23
CA VAL A 54 -8.59 -15.36 7.41
C VAL A 54 -9.36 -14.07 7.04
N PRO A 55 -10.44 -13.72 7.76
CA PRO A 55 -11.28 -12.55 7.43
C PRO A 55 -10.49 -11.26 7.27
N LYS A 56 -9.45 -11.05 8.10
CA LYS A 56 -8.55 -9.90 8.01
C LYS A 56 -7.97 -9.75 6.60
N ARG A 57 -7.44 -10.83 6.03
CA ARG A 57 -6.80 -10.81 4.71
C ARG A 57 -7.81 -10.53 3.58
N ARG A 58 -9.03 -11.04 3.70
CA ARG A 58 -10.10 -10.77 2.73
C ARG A 58 -10.57 -9.31 2.80
N ALA A 59 -10.72 -8.77 4.00
CA ALA A 59 -11.08 -7.38 4.23
C ALA A 59 -10.04 -6.43 3.63
N GLU A 60 -8.75 -6.65 3.92
CA GLU A 60 -7.62 -5.88 3.33
C GLU A 60 -7.64 -5.91 1.80
N TYR A 61 -7.82 -7.11 1.21
CA TYR A 61 -7.91 -7.27 -0.23
C TYR A 61 -9.07 -6.45 -0.81
N LEU A 62 -10.25 -6.55 -0.20
CA LEU A 62 -11.47 -5.89 -0.63
C LEU A 62 -11.35 -4.37 -0.54
N ALA A 63 -10.83 -3.84 0.57
CA ALA A 63 -10.64 -2.41 0.77
C ALA A 63 -9.74 -1.79 -0.31
N GLY A 64 -8.62 -2.45 -0.63
CA GLY A 64 -7.75 -2.03 -1.72
C GLY A 64 -8.46 -2.02 -3.08
N ARG A 65 -9.29 -3.02 -3.38
CA ARG A 65 -10.00 -3.08 -4.68
C ARG A 65 -11.15 -2.10 -4.77
N CYS A 66 -11.80 -1.79 -3.66
CA CYS A 66 -12.77 -0.71 -3.59
C CYS A 66 -12.11 0.63 -3.96
N LEU A 67 -10.94 0.94 -3.38
CA LEU A 67 -10.20 2.16 -3.72
C LEU A 67 -9.74 2.17 -5.19
N ALA A 68 -9.24 1.04 -5.70
CA ALA A 68 -8.83 0.92 -7.10
C ALA A 68 -10.00 1.22 -8.06
N GLN A 69 -11.18 0.63 -7.86
CA GLN A 69 -12.37 0.94 -8.67
C GLN A 69 -12.73 2.43 -8.63
N ARG A 70 -12.69 3.05 -7.44
CA ARG A 70 -13.00 4.48 -7.27
C ARG A 70 -12.02 5.38 -8.02
N LEU A 71 -10.74 5.02 -8.03
CA LEU A 71 -9.70 5.80 -8.72
C LEU A 71 -9.67 5.57 -10.22
N LEU A 72 -10.04 4.37 -10.69
CA LEU A 72 -10.05 3.99 -12.10
C LEU A 72 -11.29 4.46 -12.87
N ALA A 73 -12.46 4.53 -12.20
CA ALA A 73 -13.70 5.01 -12.81
C ALA A 73 -13.58 6.37 -13.54
N PRO A 74 -13.03 7.44 -12.93
CA PRO A 74 -12.88 8.74 -13.62
C PRO A 74 -11.82 8.72 -14.75
N LEU A 75 -11.04 7.64 -14.89
CA LEU A 75 -10.08 7.43 -15.96
C LEU A 75 -10.65 6.59 -17.12
N GLY A 76 -11.96 6.31 -17.11
CA GLY A 76 -12.65 5.56 -18.16
C GLY A 76 -12.75 4.05 -17.91
N PHE A 77 -12.25 3.56 -16.77
CA PHE A 77 -12.27 2.15 -16.38
C PHE A 77 -13.34 1.89 -15.32
N THR A 78 -14.60 2.19 -15.67
CA THR A 78 -15.76 1.92 -14.81
C THR A 78 -15.90 0.41 -14.58
N ASP A 79 -16.22 0.03 -13.34
CA ASP A 79 -16.39 -1.37 -12.90
C ASP A 79 -15.16 -2.27 -13.14
N PHE A 80 -13.97 -1.70 -13.33
CA PHE A 80 -12.75 -2.47 -13.54
C PHE A 80 -12.37 -3.28 -12.28
N ILE A 81 -12.25 -4.60 -12.44
CA ILE A 81 -11.84 -5.50 -11.36
C ILE A 81 -10.33 -5.73 -11.43
N LEU A 82 -9.61 -5.17 -10.46
CA LEU A 82 -8.16 -5.30 -10.37
C LEU A 82 -7.75 -6.68 -9.85
N LEU A 83 -7.35 -7.56 -10.77
CA LEU A 83 -6.91 -8.92 -10.49
C LEU A 83 -5.45 -8.97 -10.02
N PRO A 84 -5.05 -9.97 -9.22
CA PRO A 84 -3.65 -10.26 -8.97
C PRO A 84 -3.00 -10.97 -10.17
N GLY A 85 -1.75 -10.64 -10.47
CA GLY A 85 -0.90 -11.37 -11.40
C GLY A 85 -0.31 -12.64 -10.78
N GLU A 86 0.48 -13.37 -11.56
CA GLU A 86 1.13 -14.62 -11.13
C GLU A 86 2.06 -14.42 -9.92
N ASP A 87 2.72 -13.26 -9.86
CA ASP A 87 3.58 -12.82 -8.76
C ASP A 87 2.83 -12.08 -7.64
N ARG A 88 1.49 -12.11 -7.69
CA ARG A 88 0.56 -11.41 -6.77
C ARG A 88 0.57 -9.88 -6.91
N ALA A 89 1.36 -9.30 -7.81
CA ALA A 89 1.28 -7.87 -8.10
C ALA A 89 -0.06 -7.52 -8.76
N PRO A 90 -0.67 -6.35 -8.48
CA PRO A 90 -1.93 -5.98 -9.11
C PRO A 90 -1.79 -5.74 -10.62
N GLN A 91 -2.74 -6.26 -11.41
CA GLN A 91 -2.78 -6.11 -12.87
C GLN A 91 -3.55 -4.86 -13.28
N TRP A 92 -2.86 -3.73 -13.32
CA TRP A 92 -3.44 -2.45 -13.73
C TRP A 92 -3.89 -2.46 -15.20
N PRO A 93 -4.94 -1.69 -15.56
CA PRO A 93 -5.37 -1.59 -16.94
C PRO A 93 -4.27 -0.96 -17.84
N PRO A 94 -4.30 -1.21 -19.15
CA PRO A 94 -3.32 -0.65 -20.07
C PRO A 94 -3.20 0.88 -19.96
N GLY A 95 -1.96 1.38 -19.91
CA GLY A 95 -1.68 2.81 -19.80
C GLY A 95 -1.87 3.38 -18.39
N ILE A 96 -2.09 2.56 -17.38
CA ILE A 96 -2.16 2.96 -15.96
C ILE A 96 -1.08 2.24 -15.16
N ALA A 97 -0.37 3.00 -14.33
CA ALA A 97 0.44 2.47 -13.24
C ALA A 97 -0.28 2.74 -11.91
N GLY A 98 -0.06 1.87 -10.92
CA GLY A 98 -0.60 2.09 -9.59
C GLY A 98 0.04 1.21 -8.52
N ALA A 99 -0.31 1.52 -7.27
CA ALA A 99 0.05 0.71 -6.12
C ALA A 99 -1.10 0.63 -5.13
N LEU A 100 -1.04 -0.42 -4.30
CA LEU A 100 -1.93 -0.65 -3.19
C LEU A 100 -1.08 -0.92 -1.94
N SER A 101 -1.48 -0.35 -0.82
CA SER A 101 -1.01 -0.78 0.49
C SER A 101 -2.14 -0.73 1.50
N HIS A 102 -2.00 -1.48 2.58
CA HIS A 102 -2.97 -1.52 3.65
C HIS A 102 -2.28 -1.91 4.95
N ASN A 103 -2.87 -1.47 6.04
CA ASN A 103 -2.59 -1.99 7.37
C ASN A 103 -3.90 -2.55 7.96
N ALA A 104 -3.97 -2.73 9.28
CA ALA A 104 -5.13 -3.34 9.92
C ALA A 104 -6.46 -2.56 9.78
N HIS A 105 -6.43 -1.28 9.42
CA HIS A 105 -7.61 -0.40 9.43
C HIS A 105 -7.62 0.65 8.33
N ILE A 106 -6.53 0.84 7.58
CA ILE A 106 -6.41 1.79 6.48
C ILE A 106 -6.01 1.04 5.22
N ALA A 107 -6.64 1.38 4.10
CA ALA A 107 -6.13 1.05 2.78
C ALA A 107 -5.75 2.33 2.03
N LEU A 108 -4.70 2.23 1.23
CA LEU A 108 -4.23 3.27 0.32
C LEU A 108 -4.18 2.72 -1.10
N CYS A 109 -4.52 3.57 -2.06
CA CYS A 109 -4.38 3.31 -3.48
C CYS A 109 -3.89 4.57 -4.18
N ALA A 110 -2.97 4.42 -5.13
CA ALA A 110 -2.56 5.50 -6.01
C ALA A 110 -2.48 4.98 -7.43
N VAL A 111 -2.90 5.81 -8.38
CA VAL A 111 -2.85 5.53 -9.81
C VAL A 111 -2.41 6.77 -10.58
N HIS A 112 -1.72 6.60 -11.70
CA HIS A 112 -1.52 7.65 -12.69
C HIS A 112 -1.48 7.08 -14.11
N GLY A 113 -1.62 7.96 -15.11
CA GLY A 113 -1.37 7.59 -16.49
C GLY A 113 0.11 7.26 -16.70
N GLU A 114 0.37 6.15 -17.36
CA GLU A 114 1.71 5.60 -17.56
C GLU A 114 2.04 5.52 -19.06
N PRO A 115 2.75 6.53 -19.63
CA PRO A 115 3.23 6.46 -21.01
C PRO A 115 4.60 5.78 -21.14
N GLY A 116 5.16 5.18 -20.09
CA GLY A 116 6.44 4.44 -20.09
C GLY A 116 7.56 5.06 -19.24
N GLN A 117 7.21 5.89 -18.26
CA GLN A 117 8.07 6.73 -17.42
C GLN A 117 8.35 6.19 -16.01
N GLY A 118 7.66 5.15 -15.54
CA GLY A 118 7.98 4.59 -14.22
C GLY A 118 6.95 3.62 -13.65
N GLY A 119 7.02 3.43 -12.34
CA GLY A 119 6.02 2.68 -11.57
C GLY A 119 5.68 3.44 -10.30
N VAL A 120 4.58 3.05 -9.66
CA VAL A 120 4.08 3.70 -8.44
C VAL A 120 4.48 2.87 -7.24
N GLY A 121 5.02 3.55 -6.24
CA GLY A 121 5.29 3.01 -4.92
C GLY A 121 4.49 3.77 -3.89
N LEU A 122 3.74 3.06 -3.06
CA LEU A 122 3.11 3.65 -1.89
C LEU A 122 3.02 2.61 -0.79
N ASP A 123 3.06 3.08 0.45
CA ASP A 123 2.95 2.20 1.58
C ASP A 123 2.31 2.86 2.81
N VAL A 124 1.68 2.05 3.66
CA VAL A 124 1.06 2.48 4.91
C VAL A 124 1.33 1.44 5.99
N GLU A 125 1.96 1.89 7.07
CA GLU A 125 2.40 0.99 8.13
C GLU A 125 1.77 1.32 9.48
N THR A 126 1.72 0.31 10.34
CA THR A 126 1.45 0.52 11.76
C THR A 126 2.78 0.76 12.47
N LEU A 127 2.82 1.76 13.35
CA LEU A 127 4.03 2.05 14.15
C LEU A 127 4.52 0.78 14.86
N MET A 128 5.76 0.37 14.57
CA MET A 128 6.34 -0.83 15.15
C MET A 128 6.47 -0.69 16.68
N SER A 129 6.14 -1.76 17.38
CA SER A 129 6.38 -1.86 18.82
C SER A 129 7.89 -1.96 19.10
N SER A 130 8.32 -1.60 20.31
CA SER A 130 9.73 -1.76 20.70
C SER A 130 10.21 -3.20 20.61
N VAL A 131 9.33 -4.18 20.84
CA VAL A 131 9.65 -5.61 20.70
C VAL A 131 9.89 -5.96 19.23
N SER A 132 8.96 -5.59 18.35
CA SER A 132 9.07 -5.84 16.90
C SER A 132 10.33 -5.23 16.31
N VAL A 133 10.70 -4.02 16.75
CA VAL A 133 11.91 -3.34 16.31
C VAL A 133 13.17 -4.13 16.66
N GLN A 134 13.25 -4.71 17.86
CA GLN A 134 14.42 -5.50 18.27
C GLN A 134 14.59 -6.77 17.43
N GLU A 135 13.47 -7.36 16.99
CA GLU A 135 13.47 -8.60 16.21
C GLU A 135 13.70 -8.37 14.71
N LEU A 136 13.21 -7.26 14.16
CA LEU A 136 13.13 -7.05 12.72
C LEU A 136 14.21 -6.14 12.15
N TRP A 137 14.84 -5.28 12.97
CA TRP A 137 15.70 -4.21 12.43
C TRP A 137 16.80 -4.72 11.49
N SER A 138 17.44 -5.85 11.82
CA SER A 138 18.55 -6.40 11.03
C SER A 138 18.14 -6.96 9.68
N ASN A 139 16.85 -7.23 9.48
CA ASN A 139 16.30 -7.66 8.19
C ASN A 139 15.87 -6.46 7.34
N ILE A 140 15.71 -5.28 7.93
CA ILE A 140 15.20 -4.08 7.26
C ILE A 140 16.35 -3.13 6.90
N VAL A 141 17.32 -2.98 7.80
CA VAL A 141 18.44 -2.04 7.66
C VAL A 141 19.78 -2.70 7.97
N GLY A 142 20.81 -2.30 7.22
CA GLY A 142 22.19 -2.68 7.54
C GLY A 142 22.70 -1.99 8.81
N VAL A 143 23.83 -2.44 9.34
CA VAL A 143 24.42 -1.90 10.58
C VAL A 143 24.67 -0.39 10.49
N GLU A 144 25.28 0.07 9.39
CA GLU A 144 25.59 1.50 9.21
C GLU A 144 24.33 2.36 9.09
N GLU A 145 23.28 1.86 8.41
CA GLU A 145 21.99 2.54 8.31
C GLU A 145 21.31 2.59 9.68
N CYS A 146 21.33 1.49 10.44
CA CYS A 146 20.81 1.42 11.79
C CYS A 146 21.48 2.44 12.72
N ASP A 147 22.81 2.54 12.67
CA ASP A 147 23.57 3.50 13.47
C ASP A 147 23.20 4.95 13.11
N ARG A 148 23.04 5.26 11.82
CA ARG A 148 22.56 6.58 11.38
C ARG A 148 21.15 6.88 11.89
N LEU A 149 20.22 5.92 11.84
CA LEU A 149 18.87 6.10 12.36
C LEU A 149 18.85 6.31 13.88
N ARG A 150 19.72 5.62 14.64
CA ARG A 150 19.82 5.78 16.10
C ARG A 150 20.40 7.13 16.54
N CYS A 151 21.18 7.78 15.67
CA CYS A 151 21.72 9.11 15.93
C CYS A 151 20.70 10.24 15.70
N GLN A 152 19.54 9.94 15.12
CA GLN A 152 18.48 10.94 14.91
C GLN A 152 17.73 11.24 16.21
N PRO A 153 17.12 12.44 16.34
CA PRO A 153 16.39 12.84 17.55
C PRO A 153 15.07 12.08 17.74
N GLN A 154 14.49 11.50 16.69
CA GLN A 154 13.22 10.76 16.77
C GLN A 154 13.42 9.36 17.36
N ALA A 155 12.31 8.79 17.85
CA ALA A 155 12.32 7.44 18.36
C ALA A 155 12.69 6.43 17.25
N PHE A 156 13.62 5.52 17.56
CA PHE A 156 14.11 4.53 16.60
C PHE A 156 13.00 3.65 16.00
N ASN A 157 11.93 3.37 16.75
CA ASN A 157 10.80 2.60 16.24
C ASN A 157 10.02 3.32 15.14
N LEU A 158 9.85 4.64 15.26
CA LEU A 158 9.24 5.46 14.23
C LEU A 158 10.12 5.46 12.98
N LEU A 159 11.41 5.73 13.15
CA LEU A 159 12.36 5.80 12.04
C LEU A 159 12.47 4.46 11.30
N LEU A 160 12.57 3.34 12.01
CA LEU A 160 12.60 2.02 11.38
C LEU A 160 11.29 1.71 10.64
N THR A 161 10.13 2.11 11.19
CA THR A 161 8.83 1.96 10.51
C THR A 161 8.81 2.76 9.21
N LEU A 162 9.27 4.02 9.24
CA LEU A 162 9.34 4.87 8.05
C LEU A 162 10.31 4.32 7.01
N THR A 163 11.49 3.85 7.43
CA THR A 163 12.47 3.21 6.54
C THR A 163 11.90 1.95 5.89
N PHE A 164 11.24 1.09 6.68
CA PHE A 164 10.55 -0.09 6.15
C PHE A 164 9.53 0.31 5.07
N SER A 165 8.69 1.29 5.38
CA SER A 165 7.63 1.77 4.49
C SER A 165 8.16 2.41 3.20
N ALA A 166 9.26 3.16 3.27
CA ALA A 166 9.94 3.67 2.09
C ALA A 166 10.52 2.57 1.22
N LYS A 167 11.17 1.55 1.82
CA LYS A 167 11.74 0.44 1.05
C LYS A 167 10.65 -0.41 0.40
N GLU A 168 9.51 -0.63 1.08
CA GLU A 168 8.34 -1.27 0.46
C GLU A 168 7.77 -0.45 -0.70
N SER A 169 7.69 0.88 -0.54
CA SER A 169 7.26 1.78 -1.61
C SER A 169 8.20 1.70 -2.81
N LEU A 170 9.52 1.74 -2.57
CA LEU A 170 10.54 1.58 -3.59
C LEU A 170 10.40 0.25 -4.33
N PHE A 171 10.20 -0.85 -3.59
CA PHE A 171 9.95 -2.16 -4.17
C PHE A 171 8.73 -2.15 -5.10
N LYS A 172 7.59 -1.62 -4.63
CA LYS A 172 6.34 -1.53 -5.41
C LYS A 172 6.51 -0.69 -6.68
N ALA A 173 7.31 0.38 -6.62
CA ALA A 173 7.61 1.24 -7.78
C ALA A 173 8.49 0.57 -8.83
N LEU A 174 9.51 -0.19 -8.40
CA LEU A 174 10.53 -0.74 -9.30
C LEU A 174 10.20 -2.15 -9.79
N TYR A 175 9.56 -2.98 -8.97
CA TYR A 175 9.33 -4.38 -9.27
C TYR A 175 8.60 -4.64 -10.62
N PRO A 176 7.58 -3.85 -11.03
CA PRO A 176 6.94 -4.03 -12.34
C PRO A 176 7.90 -3.92 -13.54
N GLN A 177 8.97 -3.13 -13.38
CA GLN A 177 9.99 -2.89 -14.41
C GLN A 177 11.14 -3.88 -14.31
N VAL A 178 11.63 -4.11 -13.09
CA VAL A 178 12.82 -4.94 -12.85
C VAL A 178 12.50 -6.43 -12.92
N ARG A 179 11.29 -6.84 -12.50
CA ARG A 179 10.80 -8.24 -12.43
C ARG A 179 11.78 -9.22 -11.80
N ARG A 180 12.60 -8.71 -10.89
CA ARG A 180 13.53 -9.46 -10.06
C ARG A 180 13.35 -8.97 -8.64
N TYR A 181 13.23 -9.93 -7.73
CA TYR A 181 13.19 -9.64 -6.31
C TYR A 181 14.52 -9.03 -5.85
N PHE A 182 14.41 -7.99 -5.03
CA PHE A 182 15.50 -7.39 -4.26
C PHE A 182 14.98 -7.17 -2.84
N ASP A 183 15.85 -7.42 -1.87
CA ASP A 183 15.50 -7.41 -0.45
C ASP A 183 15.68 -6.01 0.15
N PHE A 184 15.21 -5.81 1.38
CA PHE A 184 15.36 -4.54 2.09
C PHE A 184 16.82 -4.10 2.24
N LEU A 185 17.75 -5.05 2.33
CA LEU A 185 19.17 -4.78 2.45
C LEU A 185 19.84 -4.38 1.12
N ASP A 186 19.16 -4.54 -0.02
CA ASP A 186 19.63 -4.09 -1.34
C ASP A 186 19.40 -2.59 -1.57
N ALA A 187 18.68 -1.93 -0.67
CA ALA A 187 18.41 -0.49 -0.68
C ALA A 187 18.83 0.15 0.65
N CYS A 188 19.25 1.41 0.61
CA CYS A 188 19.74 2.14 1.78
C CYS A 188 19.16 3.56 1.75
N ILE A 189 18.49 3.97 2.83
CA ILE A 189 18.03 5.35 3.01
C ILE A 189 19.23 6.23 3.33
N MET A 190 19.33 7.36 2.62
CA MET A 190 20.47 8.27 2.71
C MET A 190 20.15 9.51 3.52
N ALA A 191 18.91 10.00 3.45
CA ALA A 191 18.45 11.15 4.21
C ALA A 191 16.95 11.08 4.53
N ILE A 192 16.56 11.76 5.60
CA ILE A 192 15.18 11.95 6.02
C ILE A 192 14.94 13.46 6.06
N ASP A 193 14.03 13.97 5.24
CA ASP A 193 13.63 15.37 5.25
C ASP A 193 12.30 15.53 6.00
N GLU A 194 12.40 16.09 7.21
CA GLU A 194 11.29 16.28 8.14
C GLU A 194 10.36 17.43 7.73
N GLN A 195 10.81 18.40 6.94
CA GLN A 195 10.01 19.59 6.65
C GLN A 195 8.87 19.29 5.68
N ASN A 196 9.03 18.27 4.83
CA ASN A 196 8.04 17.88 3.83
C ASN A 196 7.57 16.41 3.96
N GLY A 197 8.18 15.60 4.85
CA GLY A 197 7.86 14.17 4.98
C GLY A 197 8.45 13.30 3.86
N HIS A 198 9.61 13.67 3.31
CA HIS A 198 10.27 12.94 2.23
C HIS A 198 11.41 12.08 2.77
N LEU A 199 11.55 10.86 2.23
CA LEU A 199 12.69 9.99 2.45
C LEU A 199 13.52 10.00 1.15
N ASN A 200 14.77 10.44 1.22
CA ASN A 200 15.72 10.47 0.09
C ASN A 200 16.77 9.37 0.20
#